data_AF-A0A0F9RTA0-F1
#
_entry.id   AF-A0A0F9RTA0-F1
#
_cell.length_a   1.000
_cell.length_b   1.000
_cell.length_c   1.000
_cell.angle_alpha   90.00
_cell.angle_beta   90.00
_cell.angle_gamma   90.00
#
_symmetry.space_group_name_H-M   'P 1'
#
loop_
_entity.id
_entity.type
_entity.pdbx_description
1 polymer ?
#
loop_
_entity_poly.entity_id
_entity_poly.type
_entity_poly.pdbx_seq_one_letter_code
_entity_poly.pdbx_strand_id
1 'polypeptide(L)'
;MANRPNIKQIRAASPGAVMLERLRKGKDEFRIVRWPGDDSADAVPFALVPLTCDELQEAYAAAYQRFEQLKLPITIYTADDLHSETNMQILLRAMVLLGDDGKPTTEQLFADGEELRKLLRTDVREALAGEYLELQSEVDPDPADMSPDLIEQIDELVKKKDAAALSATSSTTLAAFIIGTAGRSLS
;
A
#
# COMPACT_ATOMS: atom_id res chain seq x y z
N MET A 1 45.48 -32.81 3.53
CA MET A 1 44.84 -31.64 4.17
C MET A 1 44.63 -30.60 3.08
N ALA A 2 43.41 -30.49 2.55
CA ALA A 2 43.11 -29.57 1.46
C ALA A 2 41.83 -28.76 1.76
N ASN A 3 41.92 -27.46 1.44
CA ASN A 3 40.89 -26.45 1.20
C ASN A 3 39.90 -26.00 2.30
N ARG A 4 40.10 -24.73 2.68
CA ARG A 4 39.12 -23.68 3.05
C ARG A 4 37.97 -23.58 2.01
N PRO A 5 36.76 -23.03 2.30
CA PRO A 5 36.60 -21.74 2.98
C PRO A 5 35.44 -21.55 3.96
N ASN A 6 35.78 -20.77 4.98
CA ASN A 6 34.93 -19.83 5.72
C ASN A 6 34.65 -18.61 4.82
N ILE A 7 33.38 -18.27 4.65
CA ILE A 7 32.73 -16.98 4.36
C ILE A 7 31.33 -17.39 3.92
N LYS A 8 30.37 -17.35 4.84
CA LYS A 8 28.95 -17.29 4.47
C LYS A 8 28.79 -16.02 3.65
N GLN A 9 28.85 -16.19 2.33
CA GLN A 9 28.41 -15.19 1.37
C GLN A 9 26.96 -14.89 1.70
N ILE A 10 26.72 -13.75 2.33
CA ILE A 10 25.46 -13.04 2.19
C ILE A 10 25.44 -12.65 0.70
N ARG A 11 24.93 -13.54 -0.15
CA ARG A 11 24.54 -13.17 -1.51
C ARG A 11 23.50 -12.09 -1.30
N ALA A 12 23.80 -10.85 -1.70
CA ALA A 12 22.79 -9.82 -1.83
C ALA A 12 21.64 -10.43 -2.65
N ALA A 13 20.45 -10.50 -2.06
CA ALA A 13 19.28 -11.00 -2.76
C ALA A 13 19.14 -10.20 -4.07
N SER A 14 18.84 -10.86 -5.18
CA SER A 14 18.63 -10.16 -6.44
C SER A 14 17.49 -9.15 -6.28
N PRO A 15 17.48 -8.03 -7.02
CA PRO A 15 16.37 -7.08 -6.98
C PRO A 15 15.00 -7.76 -7.10
N GLY A 16 14.87 -8.77 -7.96
CA GLY A 16 13.66 -9.58 -8.08
C GLY A 16 13.30 -10.43 -6.85
N ALA A 17 14.29 -10.96 -6.11
CA ALA A 17 14.05 -11.71 -4.88
C ALA A 17 13.62 -10.78 -3.72
N VAL A 18 14.22 -9.59 -3.61
CA VAL A 18 13.82 -8.55 -2.65
C VAL A 18 12.39 -8.07 -2.97
N MET A 19 12.09 -7.89 -4.25
CA MET A 19 10.76 -7.52 -4.71
C MET A 19 9.72 -8.60 -4.36
N LEU A 20 9.96 -9.87 -4.68
CA LEU A 20 9.07 -10.98 -4.30
C LEU A 20 8.85 -11.09 -2.78
N GLU A 21 9.87 -10.81 -1.98
CA GLU A 21 9.74 -10.81 -0.52
C GLU A 21 8.84 -9.69 -0.03
N ARG A 22 9.00 -8.46 -0.56
CA ARG A 22 8.10 -7.32 -0.28
C ARG A 22 6.65 -7.62 -0.70
N LEU A 23 6.49 -8.22 -1.88
CA LEU A 23 5.18 -8.60 -2.43
C LEU A 23 4.46 -9.66 -1.61
N ARG A 24 5.19 -10.65 -1.08
CA ARG A 24 4.61 -11.67 -0.20
C ARG A 24 4.21 -11.10 1.16
N LYS A 25 4.93 -10.08 1.62
CA LYS A 25 4.69 -9.42 2.91
C LYS A 25 3.51 -8.46 2.88
N GLY A 26 3.20 -7.85 1.73
CA GLY A 26 2.31 -6.70 1.64
C GLY A 26 0.87 -6.84 2.17
N LYS A 27 0.36 -8.03 2.51
CA LYS A 27 -0.93 -8.20 3.20
C LYS A 27 -0.82 -8.36 4.72
N ASP A 28 0.34 -8.80 5.20
CA ASP A 28 0.60 -9.04 6.62
C ASP A 28 1.42 -7.90 7.26
N GLU A 29 1.90 -6.95 6.46
CA GLU A 29 2.63 -5.77 6.93
C GLU A 29 1.67 -4.70 7.43
N PHE A 30 2.07 -4.07 8.53
CA PHE A 30 1.36 -2.95 9.11
C PHE A 30 2.34 -2.11 9.93
N ARG A 31 2.01 -0.84 10.12
CA ARG A 31 2.78 0.06 10.96
C ARG A 31 1.97 0.42 12.18
N ILE A 32 2.52 0.18 13.37
CA ILE A 32 1.92 0.69 14.60
C ILE A 32 2.28 2.17 14.70
N VAL A 33 1.26 3.02 14.67
CA VAL A 33 1.39 4.47 14.66
C VAL A 33 0.68 5.06 15.86
N ARG A 34 1.23 6.16 16.38
CA ARG A 34 0.58 7.00 17.39
C ARG A 34 0.09 8.27 16.75
N TRP A 35 -0.93 8.88 17.34
CA TRP A 35 -1.48 10.12 16.83
C TRP A 35 -0.38 11.21 16.74
N PRO A 36 -0.12 11.80 15.56
CA PRO A 36 0.93 12.79 15.42
C PRO A 36 0.71 14.01 16.32
N GLY A 37 1.77 14.38 17.04
CA GLY A 37 1.75 15.51 17.99
C GLY A 37 1.08 15.20 19.33
N ASP A 38 0.65 13.95 19.58
CA ASP A 38 0.24 13.50 20.90
C ASP A 38 1.39 12.73 21.58
N ASP A 39 2.21 13.47 22.34
CA ASP A 39 3.31 12.91 23.12
C ASP A 39 2.84 12.33 24.47
N SER A 40 1.53 12.26 24.72
CA SER A 40 1.02 11.72 25.98
C SER A 40 1.33 10.23 26.11
N ALA A 41 1.61 9.80 27.35
CA ALA A 41 1.84 8.38 27.65
C ALA A 41 0.60 7.52 27.40
N ASP A 42 -0.58 8.16 27.34
CA ASP A 42 -1.89 7.52 27.16
C ASP A 42 -2.36 7.54 25.70
N ALA A 43 -1.55 8.05 24.76
CA ALA A 43 -1.88 8.07 23.34
C ALA A 43 -2.08 6.62 22.84
N VAL A 44 -3.33 6.28 22.51
CA VAL A 44 -3.71 4.94 22.06
C VAL A 44 -3.10 4.68 20.68
N PRO A 45 -2.23 3.67 20.53
CA PRO A 45 -1.69 3.33 19.23
C PRO A 45 -2.76 2.65 18.36
N PHE A 46 -2.63 2.83 17.05
CA PHE A 46 -3.44 2.16 16.04
C PHE A 46 -2.53 1.58 14.96
N ALA A 47 -3.09 0.77 14.07
CA ALA A 47 -2.36 0.24 12.92
C ALA A 47 -2.69 1.03 11.65
N LEU A 48 -1.66 1.35 10.87
CA LEU A 48 -1.79 1.61 9.45
C LEU A 48 -1.59 0.30 8.69
N VAL A 49 -2.56 -0.06 7.87
CA VAL A 49 -2.49 -1.23 6.99
C VAL A 49 -2.44 -0.79 5.53
N PRO A 50 -1.67 -1.47 4.67
CA PRO A 50 -1.73 -1.25 3.24
C PRO A 50 -3.09 -1.65 2.70
N LEU A 51 -3.63 -0.85 1.78
CA LEU A 51 -4.93 -1.11 1.17
C LEU A 51 -4.76 -1.93 -0.10
N THR A 52 -5.69 -2.85 -0.33
CA THR A 52 -5.79 -3.56 -1.60
C THR A 52 -6.32 -2.64 -2.71
N CYS A 53 -6.20 -3.06 -3.98
CA CYS A 53 -6.65 -2.24 -5.10
C CYS A 53 -8.17 -1.95 -5.08
N ASP A 54 -8.97 -2.90 -4.62
CA ASP A 54 -10.41 -2.73 -4.43
C ASP A 54 -10.72 -1.71 -3.32
N GLU A 55 -10.02 -1.77 -2.19
CA GLU A 55 -10.16 -0.79 -1.11
C GLU A 55 -9.72 0.62 -1.54
N LEU A 56 -8.66 0.73 -2.35
CA LEU A 56 -8.24 1.99 -2.96
C LEU A 56 -9.28 2.53 -3.94
N GLN A 57 -9.87 1.68 -4.78
CA GLN A 57 -10.95 2.08 -5.68
C GLN A 57 -12.17 2.60 -4.91
N GLU A 58 -12.52 1.96 -3.79
CA GLU A 58 -13.57 2.45 -2.90
C GLU A 58 -13.22 3.79 -2.26
N ALA A 59 -11.97 3.98 -1.82
CA ALA A 59 -11.50 5.26 -1.28
C ALA A 59 -11.62 6.39 -2.32
N TYR A 60 -11.19 6.13 -3.56
CA TYR A 60 -11.34 7.07 -4.67
C TYR A 60 -12.82 7.37 -4.92
N ALA A 61 -13.65 6.34 -5.11
CA ALA A 61 -15.07 6.51 -5.36
C ALA A 61 -15.76 7.37 -4.27
N ALA A 62 -15.43 7.13 -2.99
CA ALA A 62 -15.95 7.90 -1.87
C ALA A 62 -15.56 9.39 -1.93
N ALA A 63 -14.30 9.69 -2.31
CA ALA A 63 -13.84 11.07 -2.48
C ALA A 63 -14.58 11.79 -3.60
N TYR A 64 -14.74 11.14 -4.76
CA TYR A 64 -15.50 11.69 -5.89
C TYR A 64 -16.97 11.90 -5.53
N GLN A 65 -17.61 10.93 -4.88
CA GLN A 65 -18.99 11.03 -4.44
C GLN A 65 -19.19 12.22 -3.48
N ARG A 66 -18.22 12.48 -2.60
CA ARG A 66 -18.27 13.65 -1.69
C ARG A 66 -18.26 14.97 -2.46
N PHE A 67 -17.42 15.09 -3.48
CA PHE A 67 -17.36 16.28 -4.34
C PHE A 67 -18.67 16.52 -5.07
N GLU A 68 -19.28 15.45 -5.59
CA GLU A 68 -20.61 15.52 -6.21
C GLU A 68 -21.68 15.99 -5.21
N GLN A 69 -21.69 15.44 -3.99
CA GLN A 69 -22.63 15.85 -2.94
C GLN A 69 -22.45 17.32 -2.52
N LEU A 70 -21.20 17.81 -2.48
CA LEU A 70 -20.87 19.21 -2.19
C LEU A 70 -21.10 20.14 -3.38
N LYS A 71 -21.42 19.60 -4.56
CA LYS A 71 -21.52 20.32 -5.84
C LYS A 71 -20.23 21.08 -6.17
N LEU A 72 -19.09 20.49 -5.83
CA LEU A 72 -17.78 21.03 -6.15
C LEU A 72 -17.33 20.45 -7.50
N PRO A 73 -17.23 21.28 -8.56
CA PRO A 73 -16.77 20.80 -9.85
C PRO A 73 -15.28 20.47 -9.78
N ILE A 74 -14.90 19.30 -10.30
CA ILE A 74 -13.50 18.89 -10.37
C ILE A 74 -12.82 19.67 -11.50
N THR A 75 -11.97 20.63 -11.11
CA THR A 75 -11.22 21.50 -12.01
C THR A 75 -9.78 21.64 -11.52
N ILE A 76 -8.93 22.33 -12.29
CA ILE A 76 -7.56 22.65 -11.88
C ILE A 76 -7.50 23.40 -10.53
N TYR A 77 -8.55 24.13 -10.15
CA TYR A 77 -8.60 24.91 -8.91
C TYR A 77 -9.04 24.10 -7.69
N THR A 78 -9.61 22.91 -7.89
CA THR A 78 -10.10 22.03 -6.83
C THR A 78 -9.34 20.70 -6.81
N ALA A 79 -8.27 20.58 -7.60
CA ALA A 79 -7.48 19.36 -7.71
C ALA A 79 -6.82 19.02 -6.37
N ASP A 80 -6.27 20.03 -5.70
CA ASP A 80 -5.66 19.88 -4.39
C ASP A 80 -6.69 19.45 -3.33
N ASP A 81 -7.89 20.02 -3.37
CA ASP A 81 -8.98 19.63 -2.46
C ASP A 81 -9.39 18.17 -2.67
N LEU A 82 -9.48 17.72 -3.94
CA LEU A 82 -9.83 16.35 -4.28
C LEU A 82 -8.73 15.37 -3.87
N HIS A 83 -7.46 15.75 -4.05
CA HIS A 83 -6.33 14.96 -3.58
C HIS A 83 -6.32 14.85 -2.05
N SER A 84 -6.59 15.96 -1.36
CA SER A 84 -6.74 16.03 0.09
C SER A 84 -7.88 15.15 0.61
N GLU A 85 -9.05 15.16 -0.05
CA GLU A 85 -10.18 14.28 0.30
C GLU A 85 -9.85 12.81 -0.01
N THR A 86 -9.17 12.54 -1.12
CA THR A 86 -8.70 11.20 -1.49
C THR A 86 -7.80 10.61 -0.41
N ASN A 87 -6.79 11.37 0.03
CA ASN A 87 -5.88 10.93 1.09
C ASN A 87 -6.64 10.68 2.40
N MET A 88 -7.65 11.49 2.70
CA MET A 88 -8.50 11.28 3.88
C MET A 88 -9.32 9.98 3.78
N GLN A 89 -9.91 9.67 2.61
CA GLN A 89 -10.66 8.43 2.40
C GLN A 89 -9.77 7.18 2.44
N ILE A 90 -8.51 7.30 2.01
CA ILE A 90 -7.48 6.26 2.14
C ILE A 90 -7.15 6.07 3.62
N LEU A 91 -6.83 7.14 4.35
CA LEU A 91 -6.51 7.06 5.78
C LEU A 91 -7.65 6.47 6.61
N LEU A 92 -8.91 6.87 6.33
CA LEU A 92 -10.09 6.30 6.99
C LEU A 92 -10.12 4.77 6.94
N ARG A 93 -9.72 4.20 5.80
CA ARG A 93 -9.72 2.75 5.58
C ARG A 93 -8.46 2.08 6.11
N ALA A 94 -7.32 2.74 5.97
CA ALA A 94 -6.01 2.23 6.35
C ALA A 94 -5.79 2.26 7.87
N MET A 95 -6.49 3.13 8.61
CA MET A 95 -6.38 3.25 10.06
C MET A 95 -7.33 2.28 10.74
N VAL A 96 -6.78 1.22 11.34
CA VAL A 96 -7.54 0.17 12.04
C VAL A 96 -7.10 0.04 13.49
N LEU A 97 -7.97 -0.50 14.33
CA LEU A 97 -7.66 -0.79 15.72
C LEU A 97 -6.63 -1.92 15.84
N LEU A 98 -5.90 -1.91 16.95
CA LEU A 98 -5.03 -3.03 17.34
C LEU A 98 -5.80 -3.96 18.28
N GLY A 99 -5.71 -5.26 18.03
CA GLY A 99 -6.20 -6.29 18.92
C GLY A 99 -5.30 -6.48 20.14
N ASP A 100 -5.76 -7.28 21.10
CA ASP A 100 -5.01 -7.60 22.32
C ASP A 100 -3.67 -8.31 22.06
N ASP A 101 -3.51 -8.92 20.89
CA ASP A 101 -2.28 -9.58 20.42
C ASP A 101 -1.32 -8.62 19.70
N GLY A 102 -1.65 -7.33 19.62
CA GLY A 102 -0.86 -6.30 18.96
C GLY A 102 -0.92 -6.36 17.43
N LYS A 103 -1.90 -7.06 16.85
CA LYS A 103 -2.12 -7.13 15.40
C LYS A 103 -3.28 -6.25 14.95
N PRO A 104 -3.31 -5.81 13.68
CA PRO A 104 -4.45 -5.09 13.12
C PRO A 104 -5.73 -5.92 13.21
N THR A 105 -6.81 -5.29 13.65
CA THR A 105 -8.15 -5.86 13.54
C THR A 105 -8.78 -5.47 12.19
N THR A 106 -9.96 -6.00 11.92
CA THR A 106 -10.79 -5.56 10.79
C THR A 106 -11.61 -4.31 11.12
N GLU A 107 -11.54 -3.79 12.35
CA GLU A 107 -12.32 -2.64 12.79
C GLU A 107 -11.55 -1.35 12.52
N GLN A 108 -12.17 -0.43 11.79
CA GLN A 108 -11.61 0.89 11.52
C GLN A 108 -11.54 1.72 12.80
N LEU A 109 -10.53 2.59 12.89
CA LEU A 109 -10.37 3.51 14.02
C LEU A 109 -11.51 4.54 14.10
N PHE A 110 -12.11 4.88 12.96
CA PHE A 110 -13.21 5.83 12.84
C PHE A 110 -14.37 5.18 12.09
N ALA A 111 -15.59 5.51 12.49
CA ALA A 111 -16.80 4.97 11.87
C ALA A 111 -17.03 5.50 10.46
N ASP A 112 -16.67 6.76 10.21
CA ASP A 112 -16.82 7.41 8.92
C ASP A 112 -15.87 8.59 8.71
N GLY A 113 -15.88 9.14 7.50
CA GLY A 113 -15.05 10.29 7.14
C GLY A 113 -15.46 11.59 7.83
N GLU A 114 -16.69 11.73 8.33
CA GLU A 114 -17.09 12.93 9.09
C GLU A 114 -16.49 12.91 10.50
N GLU A 115 -16.40 11.75 11.13
CA GLU A 115 -15.68 11.57 12.39
C GLU A 115 -14.19 11.88 12.23
N LEU A 116 -13.54 11.29 11.22
CA LEU A 116 -12.13 11.55 10.94
C LEU A 116 -11.87 13.04 10.67
N ARG A 117 -12.69 13.70 9.83
CA ARG A 117 -12.52 15.13 9.52
C ARG A 117 -12.63 16.06 10.73
N LYS A 118 -13.37 15.69 11.79
CA LYS A 118 -13.47 16.51 13.01
C LYS A 118 -12.19 16.52 13.83
N LEU A 119 -11.38 15.47 13.73
CA LEU A 119 -10.19 15.25 14.54
C LEU A 119 -8.90 15.48 13.75
N LEU A 120 -8.96 15.31 12.42
CA LEU A 120 -7.80 15.33 11.56
C LEU A 120 -7.50 16.75 11.05
N ARG A 121 -6.58 17.42 11.72
CA ARG A 121 -5.98 18.68 11.22
C ARG A 121 -5.10 18.41 10.00
N THR A 122 -4.87 19.44 9.19
CA THR A 122 -4.07 19.35 7.95
C THR A 122 -2.65 18.82 8.20
N ASP A 123 -1.96 19.31 9.23
CA ASP A 123 -0.61 18.88 9.62
C ASP A 123 -0.57 17.40 10.01
N VAL A 124 -1.55 16.96 10.79
CA VAL A 124 -1.69 15.56 11.23
C VAL A 124 -1.99 14.66 10.04
N ARG A 125 -2.87 15.09 9.14
CA ARG A 125 -3.19 14.35 7.92
C ARG A 125 -1.98 14.16 7.03
N GLU A 126 -1.21 15.21 6.79
CA GLU A 126 -0.01 15.14 5.95
C GLU A 126 1.03 14.19 6.54
N ALA A 127 1.23 14.23 7.86
CA ALA A 127 2.10 13.29 8.56
C ALA A 127 1.62 11.83 8.40
N LEU A 128 0.34 11.56 8.65
CA LEU A 128 -0.21 10.20 8.50
C LEU A 128 -0.24 9.72 7.05
N ALA A 129 -0.52 10.60 6.10
CA ALA A 129 -0.44 10.28 4.69
C ALA A 129 1.01 9.97 4.27
N GLY A 130 1.99 10.68 4.81
CA GLY A 130 3.41 10.37 4.64
C GLY A 130 3.76 8.98 5.15
N GLU A 131 3.39 8.66 6.40
CA GLU A 131 3.60 7.33 7.00
C GLU A 131 2.93 6.22 6.18
N TYR A 132 1.71 6.47 5.68
CA TYR A 132 1.00 5.53 4.82
C TYR A 132 1.71 5.34 3.47
N LEU A 133 2.17 6.41 2.82
CA LEU A 133 2.88 6.34 1.55
C LEU A 133 4.22 5.61 1.68
N GLU A 134 4.93 5.81 2.79
CA GLU A 134 6.13 5.05 3.11
C GLU A 134 5.82 3.56 3.27
N LEU A 135 4.83 3.23 4.10
CA LEU A 135 4.36 1.85 4.27
C LEU A 135 3.96 1.24 2.92
N GLN A 136 3.21 1.98 2.11
CA GLN A 136 2.81 1.55 0.77
C GLN A 136 4.02 1.30 -0.11
N SER A 137 5.02 2.18 -0.13
CA SER A 137 6.25 1.98 -0.91
C SER A 137 7.10 0.78 -0.46
N GLU A 138 7.02 0.40 0.82
CA GLU A 138 7.69 -0.78 1.37
C GLU A 138 7.06 -2.08 0.88
N VAL A 139 5.73 -2.08 0.68
CA VAL A 139 4.95 -3.28 0.31
C VAL A 139 4.55 -3.34 -1.17
N ASP A 140 4.54 -2.19 -1.84
CA ASP A 140 4.16 -2.00 -3.23
C ASP A 140 5.37 -1.49 -4.02
N PRO A 141 6.23 -2.40 -4.51
CA PRO A 141 7.47 -2.03 -5.18
C PRO A 141 7.21 -1.35 -6.53
N ASP A 142 8.07 -0.40 -6.89
CA ASP A 142 8.02 0.33 -8.16
C ASP A 142 8.09 -0.66 -9.35
N PRO A 143 7.14 -0.60 -10.30
CA PRO A 143 7.21 -1.32 -11.57
C PRO A 143 8.57 -1.21 -12.28
N ALA A 144 9.27 -0.08 -12.15
CA ALA A 144 10.59 0.16 -12.72
C ALA A 144 11.69 -0.72 -12.11
N ASP A 145 11.50 -1.20 -10.88
CA ASP A 145 12.41 -2.10 -10.17
C ASP A 145 12.17 -3.58 -10.52
N MET A 146 11.22 -3.88 -11.41
CA MET A 146 10.96 -5.24 -11.90
C MET A 146 12.17 -5.78 -12.68
N SER A 147 12.89 -6.71 -12.05
CA SER A 147 13.94 -7.46 -12.75
C SER A 147 13.36 -8.31 -13.89
N PRO A 148 14.09 -8.52 -15.00
CA PRO A 148 13.68 -9.42 -16.09
C PRO A 148 13.31 -10.83 -15.61
N ASP A 149 14.04 -11.37 -14.64
CA ASP A 149 13.79 -12.70 -14.05
C ASP A 149 12.43 -12.81 -13.37
N LEU A 150 11.96 -11.72 -12.75
CA LEU A 150 10.65 -11.67 -12.11
C LEU A 150 9.51 -11.62 -13.14
N ILE A 151 9.71 -10.84 -14.21
CA ILE A 151 8.78 -10.79 -15.34
C ILE A 151 8.64 -12.18 -15.96
N GLU A 152 9.75 -12.90 -16.15
CA GLU A 152 9.76 -14.24 -16.70
C GLU A 152 9.05 -15.25 -15.78
N GLN A 153 9.22 -15.14 -14.46
CA GLN A 153 8.50 -15.97 -13.50
C GLN A 153 6.98 -15.72 -13.54
N ILE A 154 6.55 -14.46 -13.56
CA ILE A 154 5.12 -14.13 -13.66
C ILE A 154 4.55 -14.62 -14.99
N ASP A 155 5.28 -14.43 -16.10
CA ASP A 155 4.89 -14.93 -17.43
C ASP A 155 4.74 -16.46 -17.46
N GLU A 156 5.64 -17.18 -16.80
CA GLU A 156 5.51 -18.64 -16.63
C GLU A 156 4.25 -19.03 -15.84
N LEU A 157 3.93 -18.33 -14.75
CA LEU A 157 2.74 -18.60 -13.95
C LEU A 157 1.45 -18.32 -14.74
N VAL A 158 1.44 -17.25 -15.55
CA VAL A 158 0.35 -16.94 -16.50
C VAL A 158 0.21 -18.04 -17.55
N LYS A 159 1.30 -18.47 -18.18
CA LYS A 159 1.31 -19.57 -19.16
C LYS A 159 0.80 -20.89 -18.56
N LYS A 160 1.17 -21.17 -17.31
CA LYS A 160 0.73 -22.36 -16.56
C LYS A 160 -0.72 -22.25 -16.04
N LYS A 161 -1.34 -21.07 -16.14
CA LYS A 161 -2.68 -20.77 -15.58
C LYS A 161 -2.77 -21.07 -14.08
N ASP A 162 -1.67 -20.88 -13.35
CA ASP A 162 -1.60 -21.16 -11.92
C ASP A 162 -2.23 -20.01 -11.11
N ALA A 163 -3.57 -20.04 -11.02
CA ALA A 163 -4.33 -18.99 -10.35
C ALA A 163 -3.98 -18.82 -8.86
N ALA A 164 -3.53 -19.89 -8.19
CA ALA A 164 -3.17 -19.85 -6.77
C ALA A 164 -1.82 -19.16 -6.55
N ALA A 165 -0.85 -19.38 -7.44
CA ALA A 165 0.43 -18.68 -7.38
C ALA A 165 0.30 -17.22 -7.87
N LEU A 166 -0.55 -16.97 -8.87
CA LEU A 166 -0.83 -15.61 -9.36
C LEU A 166 -1.56 -14.76 -8.31
N SER A 167 -2.51 -15.33 -7.57
CA SER A 167 -3.21 -14.61 -6.49
C SER A 167 -2.33 -14.30 -5.29
N ALA A 168 -1.19 -14.99 -5.15
CA ALA A 168 -0.13 -14.68 -4.19
C ALA A 168 0.80 -13.55 -4.68
N THR A 169 0.67 -13.11 -5.92
CA THR A 169 1.34 -11.91 -6.45
C THR A 169 0.42 -10.71 -6.22
N SER A 170 0.95 -9.56 -5.77
CA SER A 170 0.11 -8.38 -5.56
C SER A 170 -0.53 -7.92 -6.87
N SER A 171 -1.71 -7.32 -6.76
CA SER A 171 -2.46 -6.74 -7.88
C SER A 171 -1.66 -5.68 -8.64
N THR A 172 -0.79 -4.95 -7.96
CA THR A 172 0.06 -3.90 -8.53
C THR A 172 1.22 -4.46 -9.34
N THR A 173 1.81 -5.59 -8.94
CA THR A 173 2.82 -6.30 -9.75
C THR A 173 2.21 -6.98 -10.96
N LEU A 174 1.01 -7.53 -10.83
CA LEU A 174 0.26 -8.04 -11.99
C LEU A 174 -0.13 -6.90 -12.93
N ALA A 175 -0.55 -5.75 -12.41
CA ALA A 175 -0.84 -4.57 -13.22
C ALA A 175 0.41 -4.05 -13.93
N ALA A 176 1.56 -3.96 -13.24
CA ALA A 176 2.86 -3.60 -13.80
C ALA A 176 3.29 -4.57 -14.91
N PHE A 177 3.16 -5.87 -14.67
CA PHE A 177 3.40 -6.91 -15.66
C PHE A 177 2.48 -6.75 -16.88
N ILE A 178 1.17 -6.54 -16.68
CA ILE A 178 0.20 -6.34 -17.76
C ILE A 178 0.53 -5.08 -18.57
N ILE A 179 0.85 -3.95 -17.92
CA ILE A 179 1.23 -2.70 -18.59
C ILE A 179 2.54 -2.87 -19.37
N GLY A 180 3.55 -3.50 -18.76
CA GLY A 180 4.85 -3.75 -19.37
C GLY A 180 4.81 -4.77 -20.52
N THR A 181 3.85 -5.70 -20.52
CA THR A 181 3.67 -6.69 -21.59
C THR A 181 2.69 -6.25 -22.68
N ALA A 182 1.68 -5.43 -22.35
CA ALA A 182 0.79 -4.79 -23.33
C ALA A 182 1.54 -3.83 -24.28
N GLY A 183 2.62 -3.19 -23.79
CA GLY A 183 3.54 -2.41 -24.62
C GLY A 183 4.34 -3.25 -25.63
N ARG A 184 4.49 -4.56 -25.41
CA ARG A 184 5.21 -5.48 -26.32
C ARG A 184 4.30 -6.12 -27.39
N SER A 185 2.97 -6.06 -27.22
CA SER A 185 2.03 -6.58 -28.22
C SER A 185 1.64 -5.57 -29.31
N LEU A 186 2.15 -4.34 -29.23
CA LEU A 186 1.87 -3.25 -30.19
C LEU A 186 3.10 -2.83 -31.02
N SER A 187 4.19 -3.59 -30.97
CA SER A 187 5.40 -3.38 -31.78
C SER A 187 5.65 -4.52 -32.76
#